data_AF-F4S9F8-F1
#
_entry.id   AF-F4S9F8-F1
#
_cell.length_a   1.000
_cell.length_b   1.000
_cell.length_c   1.000
_cell.angle_alpha   90.00
_cell.angle_beta   90.00
_cell.angle_gamma   90.00
#
_symmetry.space_group_name_H-M   'P 1'
#
loop_
_entity.id
_entity.type
_entity.pdbx_description
1 polymer ?
#
loop_
_entity_poly.entity_id
_entity_poly.type
_entity_poly.pdbx_seq_one_letter_code
_entity_poly.pdbx_strand_id
1 'polypeptide(L)'
;MANCVCDDVRLWGVKSENEVIGECWVCKFLVPQLSPRQVRYSNRQNRINRNENPGSNESCTSSETWVGVLPKADISSPGFIRERQRLEKYWRESERLNAQRSIKVSIQNKRHDDFASLREALYQVYQYRGPFLQRPGDKNKAVQYLRQNGFGAMFVRIVEHEVKWKWLHDRVSMADNSHIFNPDVRM
;
A
#
# COMPACT_ATOMS: atom_id res chain seq x y z
N MET A 1 14.13 14.95 4.38
CA MET A 1 15.25 14.05 4.73
C MET A 1 15.30 12.98 3.66
N ALA A 2 16.40 12.88 2.91
CA ALA A 2 16.51 11.92 1.82
C ALA A 2 16.61 10.50 2.40
N ASN A 3 15.60 9.66 2.16
CA ASN A 3 15.67 8.25 2.54
C ASN A 3 16.70 7.60 1.63
N CYS A 4 17.88 7.26 2.18
CA CYS A 4 18.85 6.47 1.47
C CYS A 4 18.25 5.09 1.15
N VAL A 5 18.35 4.67 -0.10
CA VAL A 5 17.89 3.38 -0.65
C VAL A 5 18.83 2.25 -0.17
N CYS A 6 19.10 2.21 1.13
CA CYS A 6 19.87 1.14 1.75
C CYS A 6 18.92 0.16 2.49
N ASP A 7 17.59 0.33 2.46
CA ASP A 7 16.65 -0.58 3.15
C ASP A 7 16.56 -2.00 2.56
N ASP A 8 17.15 -2.24 1.38
CA ASP A 8 17.14 -3.57 0.76
C ASP A 8 18.27 -4.44 1.31
N VAL A 9 17.92 -5.23 2.33
CA VAL A 9 18.78 -6.15 3.11
C VAL A 9 19.62 -7.10 2.25
N ARG A 10 19.22 -7.32 0.98
CA ARG A 10 19.95 -8.15 0.01
C ARG A 10 21.34 -7.60 -0.35
N LEU A 11 21.55 -6.29 -0.18
CA LEU A 11 22.81 -5.61 -0.52
C LEU A 11 23.81 -5.54 0.64
N TRP A 12 23.50 -6.19 1.76
CA TRP A 12 24.29 -6.12 2.98
C TRP A 12 24.89 -7.49 3.29
N GLY A 13 26.23 -7.58 3.27
CA GLY A 13 26.95 -8.75 3.75
C GLY A 13 26.88 -8.82 5.28
N VAL A 14 25.82 -9.41 5.82
CA VAL A 14 25.66 -9.59 7.27
C VAL A 14 26.34 -10.90 7.70
N LYS A 15 27.27 -10.85 8.66
CA LYS A 15 27.97 -12.03 9.21
C LYS A 15 27.35 -12.56 10.52
N SER A 16 26.78 -11.70 11.39
CA SER A 16 26.10 -12.12 12.62
C SER A 16 25.10 -11.06 13.14
N GLU A 17 24.28 -11.41 14.14
CA GLU A 17 23.23 -10.54 14.71
C GLU A 17 23.75 -9.27 15.40
N ASN A 18 25.03 -9.24 15.82
CA ASN A 18 25.61 -8.14 16.58
C ASN A 18 26.84 -7.49 15.91
N GLU A 19 27.24 -7.95 14.73
CA GLU A 19 28.37 -7.41 13.97
C GLU A 19 27.98 -7.19 12.51
N VAL A 20 27.63 -5.94 12.18
CA VAL A 20 27.57 -5.48 10.79
C VAL A 20 28.90 -4.77 10.49
N ILE A 21 29.97 -5.53 10.31
CA ILE A 21 31.22 -4.96 9.78
C ILE A 21 31.08 -4.95 8.26
N GLY A 22 30.50 -3.87 7.75
CA GLY A 22 30.34 -3.69 6.31
C GLY A 22 29.83 -2.31 5.96
N GLU A 23 30.59 -1.61 5.14
CA GLU A 23 30.10 -0.47 4.38
C GLU A 23 28.96 -0.95 3.46
N CYS A 24 27.82 -0.25 3.44
CA CYS A 24 26.83 -0.47 2.39
C CYS A 24 27.54 -0.28 1.04
N TRP A 25 27.48 -1.28 0.14
CA TRP A 25 28.18 -1.20 -1.15
C TRP A 25 27.75 0.00 -1.99
N VAL A 26 26.54 0.50 -1.75
CA VAL A 26 25.97 1.70 -2.39
C VAL A 26 26.27 2.97 -1.60
N CYS A 27 26.15 2.95 -0.27
CA CYS A 27 26.06 4.16 0.54
C CYS A 27 27.37 4.48 1.30
N LYS A 28 28.28 3.51 1.48
CA LYS A 28 29.58 3.52 2.19
C LYS A 28 29.69 4.17 3.58
N PHE A 29 28.71 4.93 4.05
CA PHE A 29 28.90 5.84 5.19
C PHE A 29 27.95 5.68 6.37
N LEU A 30 26.85 4.94 6.27
CA LEU A 30 26.04 4.61 7.46
C LEU A 30 25.25 3.32 7.26
N VAL A 31 25.37 2.42 8.24
CA VAL A 31 24.53 1.24 8.39
C VAL A 31 23.36 1.63 9.32
N PRO A 32 22.10 1.65 8.87
CA PRO A 32 20.98 1.77 9.80
C PRO A 32 20.88 0.49 10.64
N GLN A 33 20.51 0.62 11.92
CA GLN A 33 20.26 -0.56 12.76
C GLN A 33 19.14 -1.41 12.13
N LEU A 34 19.49 -2.63 11.71
CA LEU A 34 18.56 -3.56 11.06
C LEU A 34 17.64 -4.20 12.09
N SER A 35 16.37 -4.40 11.72
CA SER A 35 15.45 -5.16 12.56
C SER A 35 15.80 -6.67 12.57
N PRO A 36 15.49 -7.42 13.64
CA PRO A 36 15.78 -8.86 13.72
C PRO A 36 15.22 -9.69 12.56
N ARG A 37 14.10 -9.23 11.96
CA ARG A 37 13.46 -9.89 10.82
C ARG A 37 14.27 -9.74 9.53
N GLN A 38 14.94 -8.59 9.35
CA GLN A 38 15.80 -8.30 8.21
C GLN A 38 17.09 -9.13 8.28
N VAL A 39 17.67 -9.28 9.48
CA VAL A 39 18.87 -10.12 9.70
C VAL A 39 18.60 -11.59 9.33
N ARG A 40 17.46 -12.14 9.76
CA ARG A 40 17.07 -13.52 9.41
C ARG A 40 16.89 -13.71 7.90
N TYR A 41 16.37 -12.71 7.20
CA TYR A 41 16.19 -12.77 5.75
C TYR A 41 17.54 -12.74 5.00
N SER A 42 18.49 -11.90 5.41
CA SER A 42 19.86 -11.88 4.84
C SER A 42 20.59 -13.20 5.05
N ASN A 43 20.57 -13.73 6.28
CA ASN A 43 21.22 -15.00 6.61
C ASN A 43 20.67 -16.17 5.78
N ARG A 44 19.37 -16.15 5.46
CA ARG A 44 18.75 -17.15 4.58
C ARG A 44 19.26 -17.06 3.15
N GLN A 45 19.42 -15.86 2.61
CA GLN A 45 19.95 -15.63 1.26
C GLN A 45 21.44 -16.03 1.15
N ASN A 46 22.25 -15.71 2.16
CA ASN A 46 23.66 -16.12 2.19
C ASN A 46 23.83 -17.65 2.20
N ARG A 47 22.93 -18.38 2.86
CA ARG A 47 22.94 -19.86 2.82
C ARG A 47 22.58 -20.41 1.45
N ILE A 48 21.63 -19.78 0.75
CA ILE A 48 21.24 -20.18 -0.61
C ILE A 48 22.42 -19.97 -1.56
N ASN A 49 23.05 -18.79 -1.52
CA ASN A 49 24.19 -18.48 -2.39
C ASN A 49 25.44 -19.33 -2.10
N ARG A 50 25.66 -19.76 -0.84
CA ARG A 50 26.75 -20.70 -0.50
C ARG A 50 26.49 -22.12 -1.00
N ASN A 51 25.23 -22.54 -1.04
CA ASN A 51 24.87 -23.88 -1.50
C ASN A 51 24.83 -24.01 -3.03
N GLU A 52 24.82 -22.89 -3.76
CA GLU A 52 24.92 -22.88 -5.22
C GLU A 52 26.36 -22.99 -5.75
N ASN A 53 27.38 -22.98 -4.87
CA ASN A 53 28.78 -23.26 -5.20
C ASN A 53 29.36 -24.41 -4.37
N PRO A 54 29.17 -25.69 -4.77
CA PRO A 54 29.84 -26.82 -4.16
C PRO A 54 31.23 -26.96 -4.79
N GLY A 55 32.21 -26.14 -4.37
CA GLY A 55 33.53 -26.18 -5.00
C GLY A 55 34.58 -25.28 -4.37
N SER A 56 34.99 -25.59 -3.14
CA SER A 56 36.39 -25.43 -2.70
C SER A 56 36.51 -25.93 -1.26
N ASN A 57 36.98 -27.17 -1.12
CA ASN A 57 37.60 -27.62 0.12
C ASN A 57 38.96 -26.93 0.22
N GLU A 58 39.07 -25.86 1.00
CA GLU A 58 40.38 -25.37 1.44
C GLU A 58 40.50 -25.47 2.95
N SER A 59 41.30 -26.47 3.30
CA SER A 59 42.01 -26.68 4.55
C SER A 59 42.48 -25.38 5.19
N CYS A 60 42.19 -25.25 6.49
CA CYS A 60 42.79 -24.26 7.36
C CYS A 60 44.31 -24.43 7.37
N THR A 61 45.03 -23.49 6.75
CA THR A 61 46.42 -23.20 7.09
C THR A 61 46.53 -21.71 7.40
N SER A 62 46.99 -21.43 8.61
CA SER A 62 47.33 -20.11 9.12
C SER A 62 48.40 -19.47 8.22
N SER A 63 47.98 -18.50 7.42
CA SER A 63 48.87 -17.60 6.69
C SER A 63 48.26 -16.21 6.79
N GLU A 64 49.07 -15.27 7.26
CA GLU A 64 48.77 -13.85 7.43
C GLU A 64 47.94 -13.33 6.25
N THR A 65 46.67 -13.03 6.53
CA THR A 65 45.75 -12.55 5.52
C THR A 65 46.06 -11.08 5.30
N TRP A 66 46.93 -10.79 4.33
CA TRP A 66 46.94 -9.49 3.67
C TRP A 66 45.52 -9.22 3.23
N VAL A 67 44.86 -8.28 3.91
CA VAL A 67 43.59 -7.70 3.46
C VAL A 67 43.94 -6.94 2.20
N GLY A 68 43.96 -7.65 1.07
CA GLY A 68 44.01 -7.07 -0.26
C GLY A 68 42.77 -6.19 -0.37
N VAL A 69 42.96 -4.89 -0.16
CA VAL A 69 41.96 -3.88 -0.46
C VAL A 69 41.64 -4.05 -1.93
N LEU A 70 40.52 -4.72 -2.22
CA LEU A 70 39.97 -4.86 -3.57
C LEU A 70 40.08 -3.49 -4.24
N PRO A 71 40.72 -3.38 -5.42
CA PRO A 71 40.89 -2.10 -6.08
C PRO A 71 39.52 -1.45 -6.20
N LYS A 72 39.38 -0.23 -5.68
CA LYS A 72 38.16 0.57 -5.81
C LYS A 72 37.79 0.53 -7.29
N ALA A 73 36.71 -0.16 -7.62
CA ALA A 73 36.24 -0.26 -8.99
C ALA A 73 36.22 1.15 -9.58
N ASP A 74 36.94 1.34 -10.68
CA ASP A 74 37.11 2.66 -11.26
C ASP A 74 35.72 3.16 -11.70
N ILE A 75 35.18 4.11 -10.95
CA ILE A 75 33.83 4.66 -11.09
C ILE A 75 33.67 5.31 -12.48
N SER A 76 34.81 5.60 -13.11
CA SER A 76 35.00 6.18 -14.43
C SER A 76 34.97 5.14 -15.57
N SER A 77 34.97 3.84 -15.25
CA SER A 77 35.00 2.77 -16.25
C SER A 77 33.75 2.84 -17.13
N PRO A 78 33.87 2.79 -18.46
CA PRO A 78 32.72 2.80 -19.38
C PRO A 78 31.70 1.70 -19.09
N GLY A 79 32.16 0.53 -18.59
CA GLY A 79 31.28 -0.57 -18.18
C GLY A 79 30.45 -0.23 -16.93
N PHE A 80 31.07 0.43 -15.95
CA PHE A 80 30.40 0.87 -14.73
C PHE A 80 29.36 1.97 -15.02
N ILE A 81 29.69 2.92 -15.90
CA ILE A 81 28.76 3.99 -16.32
C ILE A 81 27.53 3.41 -17.04
N ARG A 82 27.72 2.45 -17.95
CA ARG A 82 26.61 1.79 -18.66
C ARG A 82 25.70 1.02 -17.73
N GLU A 83 26.28 0.26 -16.79
CA GLU A 83 25.49 -0.50 -15.83
C GLU A 83 24.72 0.41 -14.87
N ARG A 84 25.34 1.50 -14.42
CA ARG A 84 24.66 2.53 -13.63
C ARG A 84 23.47 3.14 -14.39
N GLN A 85 23.65 3.51 -15.66
CA GLN A 85 22.55 4.04 -16.49
C GLN A 85 21.42 3.02 -16.69
N ARG A 86 21.75 1.73 -16.87
CA ARG A 86 20.78 0.64 -16.97
C ARG A 86 19.97 0.49 -15.70
N LEU A 87 20.65 0.50 -14.54
CA LEU A 87 20.00 0.46 -13.24
C LEU A 87 19.10 1.68 -13.07
N GLU A 88 19.61 2.91 -13.26
CA GLU A 88 18.80 4.13 -13.12
C GLU A 88 17.52 4.10 -13.98
N LYS A 89 17.60 3.54 -15.20
CA LYS A 89 16.42 3.34 -16.06
C LYS A 89 15.46 2.31 -15.48
N TYR A 90 15.98 1.20 -14.96
CA TYR A 90 15.18 0.18 -14.27
C TYR A 90 14.48 0.73 -13.02
N TRP A 91 15.19 1.50 -12.19
CA TRP A 91 14.63 2.15 -10.99
C TRP A 91 13.47 3.06 -11.35
N ARG A 92 13.65 3.93 -12.36
CA ARG A 92 12.57 4.82 -12.84
C ARG A 92 11.34 4.05 -13.30
N GLU A 93 11.52 2.96 -14.04
CA GLU A 93 10.41 2.14 -14.52
C GLU A 93 9.72 1.40 -13.36
N SER A 94 10.50 0.84 -12.43
CA SER A 94 9.99 0.16 -11.24
C SER A 94 9.18 1.12 -10.35
N GLU A 95 9.68 2.32 -10.10
CA GLU A 95 8.97 3.37 -9.36
C GLU A 95 7.65 3.75 -10.05
N ARG A 96 7.66 3.92 -11.37
CA ARG A 96 6.45 4.19 -12.15
C ARG A 96 5.41 3.08 -12.00
N LEU A 97 5.82 1.82 -12.12
CA LEU A 97 4.92 0.67 -11.96
C LEU A 97 4.40 0.56 -10.53
N ASN A 98 5.24 0.84 -9.53
CA ASN A 98 4.83 0.82 -8.12
C ASN A 98 3.85 1.95 -7.80
N ALA A 99 4.06 3.16 -8.33
CA ALA A 99 3.12 4.27 -8.20
C ALA A 99 1.77 3.92 -8.84
N GLN A 100 1.77 3.33 -10.04
CA GLN A 100 0.54 2.86 -10.69
C GLN A 100 -0.19 1.79 -9.87
N ARG A 101 0.54 0.82 -9.30
CA ARG A 101 -0.05 -0.20 -8.41
C ARG A 101 -0.64 0.43 -7.15
N SER A 102 0.08 1.36 -6.53
CA SER A 102 -0.37 2.08 -5.34
C SER A 102 -1.69 2.84 -5.59
N ILE A 103 -1.78 3.57 -6.71
CA ILE A 103 -3.01 4.25 -7.12
C ILE A 103 -4.16 3.25 -7.32
N LYS A 104 -3.91 2.14 -8.00
CA LYS A 104 -4.94 1.10 -8.23
C LYS A 104 -5.46 0.54 -6.91
N VAL A 105 -4.57 0.19 -5.98
CA VAL A 105 -4.95 -0.32 -4.66
C VAL A 105 -5.73 0.72 -3.87
N SER A 106 -5.29 1.99 -3.88
CA SER A 106 -6.01 3.08 -3.21
C SER A 106 -7.44 3.24 -3.74
N ILE A 107 -7.63 3.20 -5.07
CA ILE A 107 -8.97 3.27 -5.69
C ILE A 107 -9.81 2.05 -5.29
N GLN A 108 -9.24 0.85 -5.30
CA GLN A 108 -9.94 -0.38 -4.92
C GLN A 108 -10.39 -0.33 -3.45
N ASN A 109 -9.50 0.09 -2.54
CA ASN A 109 -9.81 0.24 -1.13
C ASN A 109 -10.92 1.27 -0.91
N LYS A 110 -10.83 2.44 -1.57
CA LYS A 110 -11.88 3.45 -1.48
C LYS A 110 -13.24 2.91 -1.93
N ARG A 111 -13.30 2.18 -3.05
CA ARG A 111 -14.53 1.55 -3.52
C ARG A 111 -15.06 0.55 -2.50
N HIS A 112 -14.18 -0.28 -1.95
CA HIS A 112 -14.55 -1.26 -0.93
C HIS A 112 -15.15 -0.59 0.32
N ASP A 113 -14.55 0.50 0.79
CA ASP A 113 -15.02 1.29 1.92
C ASP A 113 -16.37 1.98 1.62
N ASP A 114 -16.54 2.52 0.42
CA ASP A 114 -17.80 3.12 -0.04
C ASP A 114 -18.93 2.06 -0.08
N PHE A 115 -18.63 0.86 -0.58
CA PHE A 115 -19.58 -0.26 -0.59
C PHE A 115 -19.91 -0.76 0.82
N ALA A 116 -18.92 -0.87 1.69
CA ALA A 116 -19.12 -1.25 3.09
C ALA A 116 -20.03 -0.25 3.80
N SER A 117 -19.73 1.04 3.64
CA SER A 117 -20.53 2.13 4.23
C SER A 117 -21.96 2.17 3.67
N LEU A 118 -22.14 1.92 2.37
CA LEU A 118 -23.48 1.79 1.78
C LEU A 118 -24.23 0.62 2.40
N ARG A 119 -23.62 -0.55 2.50
CA ARG A 119 -24.25 -1.74 3.09
C ARG A 119 -24.69 -1.48 4.53
N GLU A 120 -23.85 -0.82 5.31
CA GLU A 120 -24.16 -0.42 6.68
C GLU A 120 -25.33 0.58 6.72
N ALA A 121 -25.30 1.63 5.88
CA ALA A 121 -26.38 2.59 5.77
C ALA A 121 -27.72 1.90 5.46
N LEU A 122 -27.74 0.98 4.50
CA LEU A 122 -28.93 0.23 4.14
C LEU A 122 -29.46 -0.62 5.31
N TYR A 123 -28.55 -1.29 6.02
CA TYR A 123 -28.91 -2.06 7.21
C TYR A 123 -29.55 -1.18 8.29
N GLN A 124 -28.96 -0.01 8.57
CA GLN A 124 -29.53 0.97 9.52
C GLN A 124 -30.94 1.38 9.09
N VAL A 125 -31.17 1.66 7.80
CA VAL A 125 -32.51 2.05 7.28
C VAL A 125 -33.54 0.94 7.48
N TYR A 126 -33.19 -0.31 7.18
CA TYR A 126 -34.12 -1.43 7.35
C TYR A 126 -34.50 -1.62 8.82
N GLN A 127 -33.52 -1.55 9.72
CA GLN A 127 -33.72 -1.76 11.15
C GLN A 127 -34.32 -0.59 11.90
N TYR A 128 -34.37 0.59 11.29
CA TYR A 128 -34.87 1.78 11.94
C TYR A 128 -36.33 1.65 12.40
N ARG A 129 -36.60 2.03 13.66
CA ARG A 129 -37.93 1.99 14.30
C ARG A 129 -38.36 3.34 14.91
N GLY A 130 -37.72 4.45 14.52
CA GLY A 130 -38.06 5.77 15.07
C GLY A 130 -39.16 6.50 14.27
N PRO A 131 -39.49 7.76 14.60
CA PRO A 131 -40.68 8.45 14.10
C PRO A 131 -40.66 8.82 12.61
N PHE A 132 -39.51 8.72 11.95
CA PHE A 132 -39.34 9.05 10.54
C PHE A 132 -39.56 7.84 9.63
N LEU A 133 -39.84 8.05 8.34
CA LEU A 133 -39.97 6.98 7.33
C LEU A 133 -41.03 5.91 7.67
N GLN A 134 -42.15 6.35 8.25
CA GLN A 134 -43.23 5.48 8.73
C GLN A 134 -44.18 5.02 7.61
N ARG A 135 -44.25 5.74 6.49
CA ARG A 135 -45.21 5.39 5.44
C ARG A 135 -44.78 4.11 4.72
N PRO A 136 -45.73 3.30 4.23
CA PRO A 136 -45.40 2.12 3.45
C PRO A 136 -44.60 2.55 2.20
N GLY A 137 -43.40 1.99 2.06
CA GLY A 137 -42.50 2.28 0.93
C GLY A 137 -41.45 3.36 1.17
N ASP A 138 -41.56 4.20 2.22
CA ASP A 138 -40.57 5.26 2.50
C ASP A 138 -39.17 4.70 2.68
N LYS A 139 -39.05 3.57 3.38
CA LYS A 139 -37.76 2.87 3.56
C LYS A 139 -37.16 2.44 2.22
N ASN A 140 -37.97 1.96 1.28
CA ASN A 140 -37.48 1.56 -0.05
C ASN A 140 -37.00 2.77 -0.85
N LYS A 141 -37.73 3.88 -0.78
CA LYS A 141 -37.33 5.14 -1.42
C LYS A 141 -36.04 5.70 -0.81
N ALA A 142 -35.91 5.64 0.51
CA ALA A 142 -34.70 6.02 1.24
C ALA A 142 -33.49 5.18 0.81
N VAL A 143 -33.66 3.85 0.74
CA VAL A 143 -32.65 2.91 0.24
C VAL A 143 -32.25 3.26 -1.19
N GLN A 144 -33.21 3.53 -2.07
CA GLN A 144 -32.95 3.90 -3.45
C GLN A 144 -32.20 5.22 -3.56
N TYR A 145 -32.60 6.22 -2.77
CA TYR A 145 -31.93 7.52 -2.71
C TYR A 145 -30.46 7.40 -2.29
N LEU A 146 -30.17 6.60 -1.26
CA LEU A 146 -28.80 6.35 -0.80
C LEU A 146 -27.95 5.65 -1.86
N ARG A 147 -28.52 4.69 -2.61
CA ARG A 147 -27.83 3.96 -3.69
C ARG A 147 -27.53 4.86 -4.88
N GLN A 148 -28.50 5.62 -5.36
CA GLN A 148 -28.37 6.45 -6.55
C GLN A 148 -27.36 7.59 -6.36
N ASN A 149 -27.32 8.18 -5.17
CA ASN A 149 -26.45 9.32 -4.88
C ASN A 149 -25.13 8.94 -4.19
N GLY A 150 -24.92 7.67 -3.85
CA GLY A 150 -23.70 7.22 -3.17
C GLY A 150 -23.53 7.79 -1.75
N PHE A 151 -24.61 8.18 -1.08
CA PHE A 151 -24.55 8.84 0.24
C PHE A 151 -24.35 7.88 1.43
N GLY A 152 -23.98 6.62 1.19
CA GLY A 152 -23.77 5.62 2.25
C GLY A 152 -22.77 6.07 3.32
N ALA A 153 -21.57 6.49 2.91
CA ALA A 153 -20.53 6.97 3.82
C ALA A 153 -20.93 8.24 4.58
N MET A 154 -21.57 9.19 3.91
CA MET A 154 -22.07 10.41 4.56
C MET A 154 -23.11 10.06 5.63
N PHE A 155 -24.07 9.21 5.29
CA PHE A 155 -25.17 8.84 6.18
C PHE A 155 -24.68 8.11 7.44
N VAL A 156 -23.74 7.18 7.30
CA VAL A 156 -23.15 6.44 8.44
C VAL A 156 -22.34 7.37 9.36
N ARG A 157 -21.67 8.38 8.81
CA ARG A 157 -20.82 9.30 9.58
C ARG A 157 -21.58 10.34 10.40
N ILE A 158 -22.87 10.57 10.15
CA ILE A 158 -23.67 11.52 10.94
C ILE A 158 -23.94 10.90 12.32
N VAL A 159 -23.30 11.46 13.35
CA VAL A 159 -23.37 10.97 14.73
C VAL A 159 -24.74 11.24 15.36
N GLU A 160 -25.32 12.41 15.10
CA GLU A 160 -26.60 12.81 15.68
C GLU A 160 -27.77 12.04 15.05
N HIS A 161 -28.34 11.14 15.84
CA HIS A 161 -29.35 10.19 15.37
C HIS A 161 -30.60 10.88 14.80
N GLU A 162 -31.17 11.86 15.50
CA GLU A 162 -32.38 12.54 15.03
C GLU A 162 -32.14 13.35 13.75
N VAL A 163 -31.04 14.11 13.69
CA VAL A 163 -30.67 14.91 12.51
C VAL A 163 -30.47 14.02 11.29
N LYS A 164 -29.79 12.87 11.47
CA LYS A 164 -29.58 11.87 10.43
C LYS A 164 -30.89 11.41 9.79
N TRP A 165 -31.86 11.02 10.61
CA TRP A 165 -33.13 10.47 10.11
C TRP A 165 -34.06 11.53 9.57
N LYS A 166 -34.10 12.72 10.20
CA LYS A 166 -34.84 13.87 9.68
C LYS A 166 -34.33 14.27 8.30
N TRP A 167 -33.01 14.41 8.14
CA TRP A 167 -32.39 14.72 6.85
C TRP A 167 -32.79 13.72 5.75
N LEU A 168 -32.76 12.42 6.05
CA LEU A 168 -33.14 11.39 5.08
C LEU A 168 -34.64 11.44 4.75
N HIS A 169 -35.49 11.67 5.75
CA HIS A 169 -36.94 11.79 5.57
C HIS A 169 -37.33 13.00 4.72
N ASP A 170 -36.69 14.15 4.96
CA ASP A 170 -36.93 15.38 4.20
C ASP A 170 -36.58 15.16 2.72
N ARG A 171 -35.47 14.49 2.42
CA ARG A 171 -35.05 14.18 1.04
C ARG A 171 -35.98 13.22 0.33
N VAL A 172 -36.42 12.16 1.01
CA VAL A 172 -37.38 11.19 0.46
C VAL A 172 -38.73 11.86 0.18
N SER A 173 -39.18 12.72 1.10
CA SER A 173 -40.45 13.44 0.97
C SER A 173 -40.39 14.50 -0.14
N MET A 174 -39.26 15.16 -0.33
CA MET A 174 -39.03 16.07 -1.46
C MET A 174 -39.01 15.35 -2.82
N ALA A 175 -38.41 14.15 -2.88
CA ALA A 175 -38.38 13.36 -4.11
C ALA A 175 -39.79 12.97 -4.57
N ASP A 176 -40.68 12.64 -3.63
CA ASP A 176 -42.08 12.33 -3.91
C ASP A 176 -42.85 13.51 -4.52
N ASN A 177 -42.57 14.72 -4.04
CA ASN A 177 -43.19 15.93 -4.60
C ASN A 177 -42.64 16.28 -5.99
N SER A 178 -41.38 15.90 -6.29
CA SER A 178 -40.77 16.16 -7.60
C SER A 178 -41.25 15.20 -8.70
N HIS A 179 -41.74 14.01 -8.34
CA HIS A 179 -42.27 13.04 -9.31
C HIS A 179 -43.69 13.37 -9.82
N ILE A 180 -44.35 14.37 -9.23
CA ILE A 180 -45.62 14.92 -9.73
C ILE A 180 -45.39 15.82 -10.97
N PHE A 181 -44.13 16.21 -11.26
CA PHE A 181 -43.77 17.13 -12.35
C PHE A 181 -42.86 16.50 -13.43
N ASN A 182 -43.09 15.24 -13.81
CA ASN A 182 -42.46 14.72 -15.02
C ASN A 182 -43.40 13.78 -15.80
N PRO A 183 -44.39 14.31 -16.52
CA PRO A 183 -44.96 13.60 -17.66
C PRO A 183 -43.90 13.60 -18.78
N ASP A 184 -43.70 12.46 -19.42
CA ASP A 184 -42.95 12.31 -20.67
C ASP A 184 -41.42 12.47 -20.63
N VAL A 185 -40.74 11.34 -20.39
CA VAL A 185 -39.62 10.93 -21.25
C VAL A 185 -39.73 9.42 -21.52
N ARG A 186 -40.59 9.04 -22.47
CA ARG A 186 -40.42 7.83 -23.27
C ARG A 186 -40.19 8.28 -24.71
N MET A 187 -38.97 8.10 -25.20
CA MET A 187 -38.65 7.89 -26.62
C MET A 187 -37.60 6.80 -26.69
#